data_AF-A0A9D8SGX8-F1
#
_entry.id   AF-A0A9D8SGX8-F1
#
_cell.length_a   1.000
_cell.length_b   1.000
_cell.length_c   1.000
_cell.angle_alpha   90.00
_cell.angle_beta   90.00
_cell.angle_gamma   90.00
#
_symmetry.space_group_name_H-M   'P 1'
#
loop_
_entity.id
_entity.type
_entity.pdbx_description
1 polymer ?
#
loop_
_entity_poly.entity_id
_entity_poly.type
_entity_poly.pdbx_seq_one_letter_code
_entity_poly.pdbx_strand_id
1 'polypeptide(L)'
;MASRINSKFIVISLSVLLLLYFVIFPMGVLLYDSVVLGSSINFDNYRAVYSQDVNWRALTNTINLSLLVMFASVVITFPLAWLVGRTDMPGKKNFRTLLVSSYMIPPYVGAIAWVQLLNPSVGYMNNFFKDLLGLSQAPFDIYTFWGLAWVLTLFYSPFAFITISRAMEKMDPTLEEAARVSGASPLRTLLDVTLPLMAPSILAGGLLVFIAAGSCFGIPSIVGMPGNIEVLTTRIVTYVYMGSAEGIREATALAASLMFLANSLLFTMTWMIGRKDYTTISGKSTRPNIVELGKWKWPAFCAVGAYGMISVIIPLGSIVVTSLLKSMSKPITLDNLGFESWIPVVTSAQYLECIWNSVVYAVLAATIGTALSLFVAYLAVKTTVK
;
A
#
# COMPACT_ATOMS: atom_id res chain seq x y z
N MET A 1 -1.52 -49.17 -24.74
CA MET A 1 -1.76 -48.48 -23.45
C MET A 1 -1.34 -47.03 -23.62
N ALA A 2 -2.18 -46.21 -24.26
CA ALA A 2 -1.85 -44.81 -24.53
C ALA A 2 -2.09 -43.99 -23.26
N SER A 3 -1.01 -43.41 -22.72
CA SER A 3 -1.05 -42.38 -21.68
C SER A 3 -1.99 -41.27 -22.13
N ARG A 4 -3.23 -41.28 -21.64
CA ARG A 4 -4.14 -40.16 -21.83
C ARG A 4 -3.54 -39.00 -21.05
N ILE A 5 -2.89 -38.07 -21.75
CA ILE A 5 -2.45 -36.82 -21.16
C ILE A 5 -3.68 -36.19 -20.49
N ASN A 6 -3.67 -36.21 -19.17
CA ASN A 6 -4.78 -35.72 -18.37
C ASN A 6 -4.85 -34.20 -18.58
N SER A 7 -6.00 -33.67 -18.95
CA SER A 7 -6.21 -32.22 -19.13
C SER A 7 -5.76 -31.43 -17.90
N LYS A 8 -5.85 -32.02 -16.70
CA LYS A 8 -5.30 -31.45 -15.45
C LYS A 8 -3.79 -31.19 -15.52
N PHE A 9 -3.02 -32.14 -16.06
CA PHE A 9 -1.56 -32.02 -16.12
C PHE A 9 -1.13 -30.94 -17.11
N ILE A 10 -1.77 -30.88 -18.29
CA ILE A 10 -1.52 -29.82 -19.29
C ILE A 10 -1.69 -28.45 -18.66
N VAL A 11 -2.75 -28.27 -17.88
CA VAL A 11 -3.08 -27.00 -17.27
C VAL A 11 -2.08 -26.59 -16.18
N ILE A 12 -1.74 -27.50 -15.29
CA ILE A 12 -0.75 -27.21 -14.24
C ILE A 12 0.60 -26.90 -14.87
N SER A 13 1.02 -27.70 -15.87
CA SER A 13 2.22 -27.43 -16.64
C SER A 13 2.17 -26.06 -17.31
N LEU A 14 1.05 -25.67 -17.92
CA LEU A 14 0.91 -24.34 -18.52
C LEU A 14 1.02 -23.22 -17.47
N SER A 15 0.32 -23.34 -16.34
CA SER A 15 0.41 -22.34 -15.26
C SER A 15 1.82 -22.23 -14.68
N VAL A 16 2.50 -23.36 -14.49
CA VAL A 16 3.89 -23.39 -14.02
C VAL A 16 4.82 -22.78 -15.08
N LEU A 17 4.64 -23.10 -16.36
CA LEU A 17 5.43 -22.51 -17.46
C LEU A 17 5.22 -20.99 -17.55
N LEU A 18 3.99 -20.51 -17.41
CA LEU A 18 3.69 -19.07 -17.39
C LEU A 18 4.37 -18.39 -16.20
N LEU A 19 4.30 -18.98 -15.00
CA LEU A 19 4.98 -18.46 -13.82
C LEU A 19 6.51 -18.46 -14.00
N LEU A 20 7.08 -19.56 -14.52
CA LEU A 20 8.50 -19.68 -14.76
C LEU A 20 8.98 -18.65 -15.79
N TYR A 21 8.23 -18.45 -16.87
CA TYR A 21 8.62 -17.54 -17.95
C TYR A 21 8.39 -16.06 -17.62
N PHE A 22 7.24 -15.69 -17.05
CA PHE A 22 6.90 -14.28 -16.81
C PHE A 22 7.39 -13.73 -15.46
N VAL A 23 7.70 -14.60 -14.50
CA VAL A 23 8.12 -14.17 -13.16
C VAL A 23 9.55 -14.64 -12.85
N ILE A 24 9.79 -15.94 -12.86
CA ILE A 24 11.09 -16.48 -12.42
C ILE A 24 12.21 -16.16 -13.39
N PHE A 25 11.97 -16.27 -14.70
CA PHE A 25 12.97 -16.00 -15.72
C PHE A 25 13.49 -14.55 -15.66
N PRO A 26 12.66 -13.48 -15.70
CA PRO A 26 13.17 -12.12 -15.61
C PRO A 26 13.83 -11.82 -14.26
N MET A 27 13.33 -12.38 -13.15
CA MET A 27 14.00 -12.26 -11.85
C MET A 27 15.37 -12.97 -11.83
N GLY A 28 15.46 -14.13 -12.48
CA GLY A 28 16.70 -14.89 -12.64
C GLY A 28 17.72 -14.17 -13.51
N VAL A 29 17.28 -13.57 -14.63
CA VAL A 29 18.11 -12.71 -15.47
C VAL A 29 18.61 -11.50 -14.70
N LEU A 30 17.74 -10.84 -13.93
CA LEU A 30 18.12 -9.70 -13.09
C LEU A 30 19.19 -10.08 -12.07
N LEU A 31 19.06 -11.23 -11.38
CA LEU A 31 20.07 -11.73 -10.45
C LEU A 31 21.37 -12.17 -11.13
N TYR A 32 21.26 -12.72 -12.34
CA TYR A 32 22.43 -13.11 -13.12
C TYR A 32 23.22 -11.87 -13.55
N ASP A 33 22.55 -10.89 -14.16
CA ASP A 33 23.15 -9.64 -14.63
C ASP A 33 23.67 -8.76 -13.47
N SER A 34 23.17 -8.95 -12.25
CA SER A 34 23.66 -8.23 -11.09
C SER A 34 25.05 -8.68 -10.65
N VAL A 35 25.41 -9.95 -10.90
CA VAL A 35 26.68 -10.56 -10.44
C VAL A 35 27.60 -11.03 -11.57
N VAL A 36 27.12 -11.14 -12.81
CA VAL A 36 27.94 -11.61 -13.94
C VAL A 36 28.26 -10.46 -14.88
N LEU A 37 29.55 -10.28 -15.17
CA LEU A 37 30.02 -9.36 -16.19
C LEU A 37 30.78 -10.13 -17.27
N GLY A 38 30.21 -10.21 -18.47
CA GLY A 38 30.78 -11.02 -19.55
C GLY A 38 30.78 -12.50 -19.15
N SER A 39 31.95 -13.09 -18.92
CA SER A 39 32.10 -14.50 -18.56
C SER A 39 32.55 -14.75 -17.11
N SER A 40 32.70 -13.71 -16.29
CA SER A 40 33.17 -13.83 -14.91
C SER A 40 32.15 -13.30 -13.89
N ILE A 41 32.13 -13.93 -12.71
CA ILE A 41 31.43 -13.42 -11.55
C ILE A 41 32.19 -12.18 -11.06
N ASN A 42 31.50 -11.05 -10.97
CA ASN A 42 32.04 -9.75 -10.62
C ASN A 42 31.06 -9.00 -9.71
N PHE A 43 31.54 -8.60 -8.52
CA PHE A 43 30.77 -7.84 -7.52
C PHE A 43 31.09 -6.33 -7.52
N ASP A 44 31.88 -5.84 -8.47
CA ASP A 44 32.28 -4.44 -8.58
C ASP A 44 31.07 -3.52 -8.78
N ASN A 45 29.98 -4.01 -9.39
CA ASN A 45 28.72 -3.25 -9.48
C ASN A 45 28.21 -2.85 -8.08
N TYR A 46 28.21 -3.79 -7.13
CA TYR A 46 27.78 -3.52 -5.75
C TYR A 46 28.76 -2.57 -5.05
N ARG A 47 30.07 -2.73 -5.31
CA ARG A 47 31.09 -1.83 -4.78
C ARG A 47 30.91 -0.40 -5.31
N ALA A 48 30.67 -0.24 -6.61
CA ALA A 48 30.45 1.06 -7.25
C ALA A 48 29.20 1.73 -6.68
N VAL A 49 28.08 1.00 -6.63
CA VAL A 49 26.83 1.50 -6.07
C VAL A 49 26.98 1.91 -4.61
N TYR A 50 27.49 1.02 -3.74
CA TYR A 50 27.57 1.31 -2.30
C TYR A 50 28.79 2.15 -1.91
N SER A 51 29.67 2.50 -2.85
CA SER A 51 30.66 3.58 -2.65
C SER A 51 30.01 4.96 -2.56
N GLN A 52 28.80 5.11 -3.11
CA GLN A 52 28.04 6.35 -3.01
C GLN A 52 27.18 6.37 -1.74
N ASP A 53 27.46 7.32 -0.85
CA ASP A 53 26.74 7.50 0.43
C ASP A 53 25.22 7.63 0.24
N VAL A 54 24.76 8.27 -0.84
CA VAL A 54 23.34 8.41 -1.16
C VAL A 54 22.62 7.06 -1.30
N ASN A 55 23.30 6.02 -1.80
CA ASN A 55 22.70 4.71 -1.98
C ASN A 55 22.58 3.95 -0.64
N TRP A 56 23.51 4.18 0.29
CA TRP A 56 23.43 3.70 1.66
C TRP A 56 22.30 4.37 2.45
N ARG A 57 22.16 5.70 2.28
CA ARG A 57 21.02 6.45 2.82
C ARG A 57 19.70 5.97 2.22
N ALA A 58 19.65 5.72 0.91
CA ALA A 58 18.45 5.22 0.24
C ALA A 58 18.04 3.83 0.75
N LEU A 59 18.99 2.92 0.98
CA LEU A 59 18.74 1.62 1.60
C LEU A 59 18.14 1.79 3.00
N THR A 60 18.80 2.58 3.85
CA THR A 60 18.36 2.81 5.24
C THR A 60 17.00 3.51 5.30
N ASN A 61 16.78 4.51 4.45
CA ASN A 61 15.50 5.21 4.31
C ASN A 61 14.40 4.24 3.89
N THR A 62 14.66 3.35 2.92
CA THR A 62 13.66 2.35 2.48
C THR A 62 13.22 1.45 3.63
N ILE A 63 14.17 0.96 4.43
CA ILE A 63 13.88 0.11 5.60
C ILE A 63 13.11 0.90 6.66
N ASN A 64 13.65 2.03 7.11
CA ASN A 64 13.07 2.84 8.18
C ASN A 64 11.68 3.35 7.83
N LEU A 65 11.50 3.84 6.60
CA LEU A 65 10.24 4.35 6.10
C LEU A 65 9.18 3.25 6.01
N SER A 66 9.54 2.08 5.45
CA SER A 66 8.60 0.97 5.30
C SER A 66 8.19 0.38 6.64
N LEU A 67 9.12 0.27 7.60
CA LEU A 67 8.81 -0.16 8.97
C LEU A 67 7.92 0.85 9.70
N LEU A 68 8.21 2.14 9.58
CA LEU A 68 7.40 3.20 10.16
C LEU A 68 5.98 3.19 9.59
N VAL A 69 5.85 3.10 8.27
CA VAL A 69 4.55 3.07 7.57
C VAL A 69 3.76 1.81 7.94
N MET A 70 4.42 0.66 8.04
CA MET A 70 3.81 -0.59 8.55
C MET A 70 3.26 -0.39 9.96
N PHE A 71 4.09 0.09 10.88
CA PHE A 71 3.71 0.27 12.27
C PHE A 71 2.58 1.29 12.43
N ALA A 72 2.72 2.48 11.81
CA ALA A 72 1.70 3.52 11.84
C ALA A 72 0.37 3.03 11.24
N SER A 73 0.43 2.30 10.12
CA SER A 73 -0.76 1.72 9.49
C SER A 73 -1.46 0.72 10.41
N VAL A 74 -0.73 -0.17 11.08
CA VAL A 74 -1.33 -1.13 12.02
C VAL A 74 -1.95 -0.41 13.21
N VAL A 75 -1.24 0.56 13.80
CA VAL A 75 -1.71 1.34 14.96
C VAL A 75 -2.99 2.10 14.64
N ILE A 76 -3.09 2.67 13.43
CA ILE A 76 -4.28 3.41 12.98
C ILE A 76 -5.41 2.43 12.62
N THR A 77 -5.12 1.37 11.88
CA THR A 77 -6.16 0.52 11.28
C THR A 77 -6.73 -0.51 12.22
N PHE A 78 -5.98 -0.97 13.22
CA PHE A 78 -6.49 -1.89 14.23
C PHE A 78 -7.73 -1.34 14.97
N PRO A 79 -7.72 -0.11 15.53
CA PRO A 79 -8.91 0.45 16.16
C PRO A 79 -10.02 0.75 15.15
N LEU A 80 -9.70 1.18 13.93
CA LEU A 80 -10.71 1.40 12.87
C LEU A 80 -11.40 0.08 12.49
N ALA A 81 -10.64 -1.01 12.35
CA ALA A 81 -11.14 -2.34 12.07
C ALA A 81 -12.04 -2.85 13.21
N TRP A 82 -11.66 -2.60 14.47
CA TRP A 82 -12.47 -2.95 15.63
C TRP A 82 -13.79 -2.16 15.66
N LEU A 83 -13.73 -0.83 15.46
CA LEU A 83 -14.93 0.02 15.42
C LEU A 83 -15.90 -0.42 14.32
N VAL A 84 -15.41 -0.66 13.11
CA VAL A 84 -16.25 -1.05 11.97
C VAL A 84 -16.75 -2.50 12.07
N GLY A 85 -15.94 -3.41 12.61
CA GLY A 85 -16.21 -4.85 12.61
C GLY A 85 -16.87 -5.40 13.87
N ARG A 86 -16.71 -4.75 15.03
CA ARG A 86 -17.07 -5.32 16.34
C ARG A 86 -17.95 -4.42 17.23
N THR A 87 -18.23 -3.18 16.85
CA THR A 87 -19.06 -2.28 17.68
C THR A 87 -20.43 -2.01 17.07
N ASP A 88 -21.33 -1.28 17.73
CA ASP A 88 -22.63 -0.83 17.19
C ASP A 88 -22.58 0.52 16.44
N MET A 89 -21.37 1.03 16.11
CA MET A 89 -21.18 2.32 15.43
C MET A 89 -22.06 2.45 14.17
N PRO A 90 -22.75 3.58 13.93
CA PRO A 90 -23.55 3.77 12.72
C PRO A 90 -22.69 3.88 11.45
N GLY A 91 -23.28 3.60 10.28
CA GLY A 91 -22.63 3.87 8.98
C GLY A 91 -21.47 2.93 8.59
N LYS A 92 -21.29 1.79 9.28
CA LYS A 92 -20.17 0.84 9.08
C LYS A 92 -19.91 0.47 7.62
N LYS A 93 -20.96 0.20 6.84
CA LYS A 93 -20.82 -0.17 5.43
C LYS A 93 -20.18 0.95 4.63
N ASN A 94 -20.63 2.19 4.84
CA ASN A 94 -20.11 3.36 4.14
C ASN A 94 -18.67 3.65 4.55
N PHE A 95 -18.37 3.60 5.84
CA PHE A 95 -16.98 3.75 6.30
C PHE A 95 -16.08 2.63 5.80
N ARG A 96 -16.54 1.38 5.77
CA ARG A 96 -15.76 0.29 5.19
C ARG A 96 -15.41 0.56 3.73
N THR A 97 -16.39 1.00 2.93
CA THR A 97 -16.14 1.38 1.53
C THR A 97 -15.15 2.54 1.45
N LEU A 98 -15.34 3.58 2.26
CA LEU A 98 -14.47 4.76 2.28
C LEU A 98 -13.02 4.43 2.69
N LEU A 99 -12.83 3.63 3.73
CA LEU A 99 -11.50 3.24 4.22
C LEU A 99 -10.77 2.34 3.23
N VAL A 100 -11.49 1.59 2.40
CA VAL A 100 -10.91 0.73 1.36
C VAL A 100 -10.68 1.52 0.06
N SER A 101 -11.43 2.59 -0.19
CA SER A 101 -11.36 3.33 -1.45
C SER A 101 -10.03 4.08 -1.63
N SER A 102 -9.31 4.44 -0.56
CA SER A 102 -7.98 5.06 -0.69
C SER A 102 -6.99 4.16 -1.43
N TYR A 103 -7.10 2.84 -1.31
CA TYR A 103 -6.28 1.90 -2.06
C TYR A 103 -6.59 1.88 -3.57
N MET A 104 -7.81 2.26 -3.97
CA MET A 104 -8.18 2.30 -5.39
C MET A 104 -7.57 3.50 -6.11
N ILE A 105 -7.13 4.52 -5.36
CA ILE A 105 -6.49 5.71 -5.91
C ILE A 105 -5.03 5.35 -6.20
N PRO A 106 -4.54 5.57 -7.44
CA PRO A 106 -3.14 5.39 -7.74
C PRO A 106 -2.26 6.21 -6.77
N PRO A 107 -1.25 5.62 -6.11
CA PRO A 107 -0.50 6.29 -5.04
C PRO A 107 0.11 7.64 -5.44
N TYR A 108 0.56 7.78 -6.70
CA TYR A 108 1.13 9.02 -7.20
C TYR A 108 0.09 10.16 -7.30
N VAL A 109 -1.17 9.85 -7.64
CA VAL A 109 -2.28 10.82 -7.63
C VAL A 109 -2.49 11.34 -6.22
N GLY A 110 -2.45 10.43 -5.24
CA GLY A 110 -2.47 10.75 -3.82
C GLY A 110 -1.35 11.67 -3.37
N ALA A 111 -0.12 11.41 -3.83
CA ALA A 111 1.02 12.28 -3.55
C ALA A 111 0.83 13.70 -4.11
N ILE A 112 0.33 13.83 -5.35
CA ILE A 112 0.03 15.14 -5.96
C ILE A 112 -1.00 15.90 -5.13
N ALA A 113 -2.07 15.23 -4.69
CA ALA A 113 -3.09 15.84 -3.84
C ALA A 113 -2.50 16.40 -2.55
N TRP A 114 -1.68 15.61 -1.86
CA TRP A 114 -1.04 16.05 -0.61
C TRP A 114 -0.02 17.16 -0.84
N VAL A 115 0.71 17.15 -1.94
CA VAL A 115 1.59 18.28 -2.32
C VAL A 115 0.77 19.55 -2.53
N GLN A 116 -0.37 19.49 -3.23
CA GLN A 116 -1.24 20.66 -3.41
C GLN A 116 -1.82 21.20 -2.10
N LEU A 117 -1.97 20.35 -1.08
CA LEU A 117 -2.49 20.75 0.23
C LEU A 117 -1.40 21.29 1.16
N LEU A 118 -0.25 20.61 1.21
CA LEU A 118 0.78 20.74 2.24
C LEU A 118 2.14 21.23 1.73
N ASN A 119 2.25 21.64 0.47
CA ASN A 119 3.44 22.34 0.00
C ASN A 119 3.66 23.62 0.84
N PRO A 120 4.87 23.88 1.37
CA PRO A 120 5.14 25.06 2.22
C PRO A 120 4.90 26.42 1.55
N SER A 121 5.09 26.48 0.23
CA SER A 121 5.03 27.71 -0.56
C SER A 121 3.64 27.99 -1.12
N VAL A 122 2.95 26.95 -1.61
CA VAL A 122 1.70 27.09 -2.37
C VAL A 122 0.55 26.19 -1.89
N GLY A 123 0.74 25.44 -0.81
CA GLY A 123 -0.25 24.49 -0.32
C GLY A 123 -1.54 25.15 0.17
N TYR A 124 -2.70 24.73 -0.34
CA TYR A 124 -3.99 25.35 0.01
C TYR A 124 -4.29 25.24 1.51
N MET A 125 -4.02 24.08 2.10
CA MET A 125 -4.28 23.84 3.52
C MET A 125 -3.28 24.58 4.40
N ASN A 126 -2.02 24.66 3.97
CA ASN A 126 -1.01 25.50 4.63
C ASN A 126 -1.42 26.97 4.63
N ASN A 127 -1.83 27.52 3.48
CA ASN A 127 -2.27 28.91 3.38
C ASN A 127 -3.50 29.16 4.26
N PHE A 128 -4.49 28.26 4.25
CA PHE A 128 -5.64 28.34 5.15
C PHE A 128 -5.23 28.42 6.62
N PHE A 129 -4.32 27.55 7.08
CA PHE A 129 -3.87 27.58 8.47
C PHE A 129 -3.01 28.81 8.79
N LYS A 130 -2.20 29.29 7.85
CA LYS A 130 -1.43 30.53 8.02
C LYS A 130 -2.35 31.72 8.24
N ASP A 131 -3.38 31.86 7.42
CA ASP A 131 -4.33 32.97 7.51
C ASP A 131 -5.18 32.87 8.79
N LEU A 132 -5.62 31.66 9.14
CA LEU A 132 -6.44 31.42 10.33
C LEU A 132 -5.67 31.66 11.64
N LEU A 133 -4.40 31.27 11.70
CA LEU A 133 -3.57 31.32 12.90
C LEU A 133 -2.61 32.52 12.93
N GLY A 134 -2.59 33.34 11.89
CA GLY A 134 -1.67 34.49 11.76
C GLY A 134 -0.20 34.10 11.66
N LEU A 135 0.12 32.96 11.06
CA LEU A 135 1.49 32.44 10.98
C LEU A 135 2.27 33.06 9.80
N SER A 136 3.53 33.43 10.04
CA SER A 136 4.43 33.93 8.99
C SER A 136 4.92 32.82 8.06
N GLN A 137 5.08 31.60 8.57
CA GLN A 137 5.56 30.43 7.84
C GLN A 137 4.48 29.33 7.79
N ALA A 138 4.58 28.45 6.80
CA ALA A 138 3.70 27.30 6.68
C ALA A 138 3.89 26.36 7.88
N PRO A 139 2.80 25.89 8.52
CA PRO A 139 2.90 25.01 9.68
C PRO A 139 3.36 23.59 9.33
N PHE A 140 3.21 23.16 8.07
CA PHE A 140 3.54 21.82 7.61
C PHE A 140 4.46 21.85 6.38
N ASP A 141 5.39 20.89 6.33
CA ASP A 141 6.22 20.63 5.16
C ASP A 141 6.11 19.17 4.72
N ILE A 142 5.51 18.98 3.54
CA ILE A 142 5.29 17.68 2.94
C ILE A 142 6.60 17.02 2.47
N TYR A 143 7.62 17.81 2.12
CA TYR A 143 8.90 17.32 1.56
C TYR A 143 9.87 16.82 2.63
N THR A 144 9.34 16.36 3.76
CA THR A 144 10.09 15.82 4.88
C THR A 144 9.91 14.31 4.98
N PHE A 145 10.81 13.62 5.69
CA PHE A 145 10.69 12.17 5.91
C PHE A 145 9.33 11.82 6.54
N TRP A 146 8.85 12.66 7.46
CA TRP A 146 7.55 12.50 8.11
C TRP A 146 6.38 12.80 7.17
N GLY A 147 6.50 13.81 6.30
CA GLY A 147 5.52 14.06 5.24
C GLY A 147 5.40 12.90 4.25
N LEU A 148 6.55 12.31 3.85
CA LEU A 148 6.59 11.12 3.04
C LEU A 148 5.94 9.91 3.74
N ALA A 149 6.29 9.66 5.01
CA ALA A 149 5.70 8.59 5.82
C ALA A 149 4.19 8.77 6.01
N TRP A 150 3.73 10.01 6.19
CA TRP A 150 2.32 10.36 6.31
C TRP A 150 1.54 9.95 5.06
N VAL A 151 1.99 10.38 3.88
CA VAL A 151 1.31 10.05 2.62
C VAL A 151 1.31 8.52 2.41
N LEU A 152 2.45 7.86 2.56
CA LEU A 152 2.54 6.41 2.44
C LEU A 152 1.58 5.69 3.39
N THR A 153 1.48 6.12 4.65
CA THR A 153 0.58 5.52 5.64
C THR A 153 -0.88 5.65 5.23
N LEU A 154 -1.31 6.82 4.75
CA LEU A 154 -2.71 7.01 4.35
C LEU A 154 -3.11 6.13 3.16
N PHE A 155 -2.23 5.95 2.17
CA PHE A 155 -2.54 5.16 0.97
C PHE A 155 -2.33 3.66 1.15
N TYR A 156 -1.41 3.23 2.03
CA TYR A 156 -1.12 1.81 2.24
C TYR A 156 -1.80 1.18 3.47
N SER A 157 -2.28 1.98 4.42
CA SER A 157 -3.07 1.47 5.55
C SER A 157 -4.30 0.60 5.18
N PRO A 158 -4.99 0.76 4.03
CA PRO A 158 -6.09 -0.14 3.68
C PRO A 158 -5.70 -1.62 3.59
N PHE A 159 -4.45 -1.94 3.24
CA PHE A 159 -3.95 -3.32 3.24
C PHE A 159 -4.03 -3.98 4.62
N ALA A 160 -3.60 -3.25 5.66
CA ALA A 160 -3.74 -3.69 7.04
C ALA A 160 -5.21 -3.72 7.47
N PHE A 161 -5.99 -2.70 7.15
CA PHE A 161 -7.41 -2.64 7.49
C PHE A 161 -8.22 -3.81 6.92
N ILE A 162 -8.05 -4.15 5.64
CA ILE A 162 -8.76 -5.27 4.99
C ILE A 162 -8.42 -6.59 5.70
N THR A 163 -7.14 -6.82 5.96
CA THR A 163 -6.66 -8.06 6.58
C THR A 163 -7.15 -8.19 8.02
N ILE A 164 -6.97 -7.13 8.83
CA ILE A 164 -7.33 -7.12 10.25
C ILE A 164 -8.85 -7.16 10.43
N SER A 165 -9.61 -6.34 9.69
CA SER A 165 -11.08 -6.30 9.83
C SER A 165 -11.74 -7.63 9.50
N ARG A 166 -11.27 -8.33 8.46
CA ARG A 166 -11.78 -9.66 8.10
C ARG A 166 -11.50 -10.71 9.16
N ALA A 167 -10.34 -10.66 9.80
CA ALA A 167 -10.01 -11.56 10.90
C ALA A 167 -10.85 -11.26 12.14
N MET A 168 -11.05 -9.98 12.50
CA MET A 168 -11.91 -9.60 13.62
C MET A 168 -13.37 -10.03 13.42
N GLU A 169 -13.89 -9.92 12.19
CA GLU A 169 -15.26 -10.36 11.85
C GLU A 169 -15.46 -11.87 12.01
N LYS A 170 -14.40 -12.66 11.82
CA LYS A 170 -14.43 -14.14 11.88
C LYS A 170 -14.01 -14.70 13.23
N MET A 171 -13.48 -13.88 14.13
CA MET A 171 -12.97 -14.31 15.43
C MET A 171 -14.12 -14.64 16.39
N ASP A 172 -14.06 -15.83 16.97
CA ASP A 172 -15.03 -16.31 17.95
C ASP A 172 -14.95 -15.46 19.24
N PRO A 173 -16.07 -14.83 19.69
CA PRO A 173 -16.07 -14.01 20.90
C PRO A 173 -15.93 -14.82 22.20
N THR A 174 -16.04 -16.15 22.18
CA THR A 174 -16.10 -16.99 23.39
C THR A 174 -14.91 -16.79 24.33
N LEU A 175 -13.69 -16.64 23.80
CA LEU A 175 -12.50 -16.41 24.63
C LEU A 175 -12.52 -15.02 25.29
N GLU A 176 -13.04 -14.01 24.60
CA GLU A 176 -13.19 -12.66 25.17
C GLU A 176 -14.28 -12.65 26.25
N GLU A 177 -15.36 -13.41 26.06
CA GLU A 177 -16.44 -13.58 27.05
C GLU A 177 -15.96 -14.32 28.29
N ALA A 178 -15.22 -15.42 28.11
CA ALA A 178 -14.63 -16.18 29.21
C ALA A 178 -13.68 -15.32 30.05
N ALA A 179 -12.86 -14.48 29.40
CA ALA A 179 -12.00 -13.53 30.10
C ALA A 179 -12.81 -12.53 30.94
N ARG A 180 -13.88 -11.94 30.38
CA ARG A 180 -14.75 -11.00 31.10
C ARG A 180 -15.47 -11.66 32.28
N VAL A 181 -15.99 -12.88 32.12
CA VAL A 181 -16.62 -13.65 33.22
C VAL A 181 -15.60 -14.00 34.30
N SER A 182 -14.35 -14.20 33.94
CA SER A 182 -13.24 -14.42 34.88
C SER A 182 -12.73 -13.13 35.55
N GLY A 183 -13.41 -12.00 35.36
CA GLY A 183 -13.07 -10.72 35.97
C GLY A 183 -11.99 -9.91 35.24
N ALA A 184 -11.61 -10.29 34.01
CA ALA A 184 -10.70 -9.47 33.21
C ALA A 184 -11.36 -8.16 32.79
N SER A 185 -10.65 -7.04 32.97
CA SER A 185 -11.09 -5.75 32.45
C SER A 185 -11.07 -5.74 30.91
N PRO A 186 -11.76 -4.78 30.24
CA PRO A 186 -11.72 -4.67 28.77
C PRO A 186 -10.29 -4.54 28.22
N LEU A 187 -9.42 -3.80 28.91
CA LEU A 187 -8.02 -3.65 28.51
C LEU A 187 -7.23 -4.97 28.68
N ARG A 188 -7.44 -5.71 29.76
CA ARG A 188 -6.84 -7.05 29.93
C ARG A 188 -7.34 -8.03 28.87
N THR A 189 -8.64 -8.03 28.59
CA THR A 189 -9.22 -8.86 27.53
C THR A 189 -8.59 -8.53 26.17
N LEU A 190 -8.39 -7.24 25.87
CA LEU A 190 -7.73 -6.80 24.65
C LEU A 190 -6.26 -7.28 24.57
N LEU A 191 -5.48 -7.07 25.62
CA LEU A 191 -4.04 -7.37 25.62
C LEU A 191 -3.73 -8.86 25.75
N ASP A 192 -4.50 -9.59 26.55
CA ASP A 192 -4.21 -10.98 26.93
C ASP A 192 -4.91 -11.99 26.01
N VAL A 193 -6.02 -11.59 25.37
CA VAL A 193 -6.82 -12.48 24.51
C VAL A 193 -6.87 -11.96 23.08
N THR A 194 -7.45 -10.78 22.85
CA THR A 194 -7.72 -10.29 21.49
C THR A 194 -6.45 -10.07 20.68
N LEU A 195 -5.45 -9.35 21.20
CA LEU A 195 -4.21 -9.07 20.48
C LEU A 195 -3.40 -10.34 20.16
N PRO A 196 -3.17 -11.28 21.09
CA PRO A 196 -2.49 -12.55 20.78
C PRO A 196 -3.22 -13.38 19.72
N LEU A 197 -4.55 -13.45 19.78
CA LEU A 197 -5.36 -14.15 18.78
C LEU A 197 -5.31 -13.46 17.40
N MET A 198 -5.30 -12.13 17.39
CA MET A 198 -5.26 -11.32 16.17
C MET A 198 -3.84 -11.15 15.62
N ALA A 199 -2.79 -11.48 16.38
CA ALA A 199 -1.39 -11.26 16.02
C ALA A 199 -1.03 -11.78 14.61
N PRO A 200 -1.44 -12.99 14.17
CA PRO A 200 -1.13 -13.47 12.82
C PRO A 200 -1.71 -12.56 11.74
N SER A 201 -2.95 -12.11 11.92
CA SER A 201 -3.65 -11.25 10.95
C SER A 201 -3.13 -9.82 10.98
N ILE A 202 -2.75 -9.31 12.15
CA ILE A 202 -2.08 -8.01 12.30
C ILE A 202 -0.72 -8.02 11.60
N LEU A 203 0.09 -9.05 11.84
CA LEU A 203 1.41 -9.19 11.21
C LEU A 203 1.29 -9.40 9.70
N ALA A 204 0.35 -10.24 9.24
CA ALA A 204 0.10 -10.41 7.81
C ALA A 204 -0.33 -9.09 7.14
N GLY A 205 -1.25 -8.35 7.76
CA GLY A 205 -1.68 -7.04 7.28
C GLY A 205 -0.53 -6.02 7.27
N GLY A 206 0.27 -5.97 8.33
CA GLY A 206 1.45 -5.11 8.43
C GLY A 206 2.51 -5.46 7.39
N LEU A 207 2.77 -6.75 7.14
CA LEU A 207 3.74 -7.21 6.16
C LEU A 207 3.34 -6.80 4.73
N LEU A 208 2.05 -6.85 4.40
CA LEU A 208 1.54 -6.31 3.14
C LEU A 208 1.81 -4.81 3.00
N VAL A 209 1.60 -4.04 4.08
CA VAL A 209 1.92 -2.60 4.10
C VAL A 209 3.42 -2.36 3.92
N PHE A 210 4.26 -3.11 4.64
CA PHE A 210 5.71 -3.01 4.56
C PHE A 210 6.22 -3.23 3.13
N ILE A 211 5.79 -4.31 2.49
CA ILE A 211 6.18 -4.64 1.12
C ILE A 211 5.70 -3.55 0.16
N ALA A 212 4.43 -3.14 0.27
CA ALA A 212 3.85 -2.15 -0.63
C ALA A 212 4.51 -0.76 -0.51
N ALA A 213 4.85 -0.34 0.72
CA ALA A 213 5.59 0.89 0.98
C ALA A 213 7.03 0.82 0.47
N GLY A 214 7.74 -0.30 0.72
CA GLY A 214 9.13 -0.50 0.33
C GLY A 214 9.34 -0.64 -1.18
N SER A 215 8.33 -1.12 -1.91
CA SER A 215 8.34 -1.16 -3.38
C SER A 215 7.72 0.07 -4.03
N CYS A 216 7.29 1.08 -3.26
CA CYS A 216 6.65 2.26 -3.82
C CYS A 216 7.68 3.18 -4.50
N PHE A 217 7.43 3.53 -5.77
CA PHE A 217 8.17 4.58 -6.47
C PHE A 217 7.39 5.90 -6.50
N GLY A 218 6.09 5.84 -6.78
CA GLY A 218 5.29 7.02 -7.13
C GLY A 218 5.15 8.08 -6.03
N ILE A 219 5.01 7.68 -4.76
CA ILE A 219 4.94 8.65 -3.65
C ILE A 219 6.34 9.22 -3.36
N PRO A 220 7.41 8.39 -3.18
CA PRO A 220 8.76 8.91 -3.01
C PRO A 220 9.25 9.81 -4.16
N SER A 221 8.83 9.57 -5.39
CA SER A 221 9.26 10.41 -6.52
C SER A 221 8.68 11.83 -6.50
N ILE A 222 7.47 12.00 -5.95
CA ILE A 222 6.76 13.28 -5.92
C ILE A 222 7.02 14.03 -4.60
N VAL A 223 7.18 13.30 -3.50
CA VAL A 223 7.34 13.88 -2.16
C VAL A 223 8.77 13.77 -1.65
N GLY A 224 9.41 12.62 -1.84
CA GLY A 224 10.75 12.35 -1.31
C GLY A 224 11.85 13.05 -2.10
N MET A 225 11.87 12.92 -3.42
CA MET A 225 12.94 13.51 -4.27
C MET A 225 13.09 15.03 -4.11
N PRO A 226 12.02 15.86 -4.12
CA PRO A 226 12.17 17.30 -3.88
C PRO A 226 12.72 17.63 -2.47
N GLY A 227 12.48 16.74 -1.50
CA GLY A 227 13.03 16.82 -0.14
C GLY A 227 14.43 16.21 0.03
N ASN A 228 15.07 15.74 -1.04
CA ASN A 228 16.32 14.95 -1.01
C ASN A 228 16.23 13.68 -0.14
N ILE A 229 15.04 13.08 -0.07
CA ILE A 229 14.78 11.83 0.64
C ILE A 229 14.73 10.71 -0.38
N GLU A 230 15.91 10.16 -0.66
CA GLU A 230 16.06 9.05 -1.60
C GLU A 230 15.67 7.72 -0.94
N VAL A 231 15.05 6.84 -1.73
CA VAL A 231 14.76 5.44 -1.41
C VAL A 231 15.30 4.56 -2.55
N LEU A 232 15.40 3.25 -2.35
CA LEU A 232 15.98 2.37 -3.36
C LEU A 232 15.25 2.44 -4.70
N THR A 233 13.92 2.55 -4.68
CA THR A 233 13.11 2.65 -5.89
C THR A 233 13.40 3.93 -6.69
N THR A 234 13.61 5.07 -6.03
CA THR A 234 13.96 6.33 -6.73
C THR A 234 15.37 6.23 -7.31
N ARG A 235 16.33 5.69 -6.56
CA ARG A 235 17.70 5.49 -7.02
C ARG A 235 17.79 4.54 -8.22
N ILE A 236 17.08 3.42 -8.20
CA ILE A 236 16.99 2.48 -9.34
C ILE A 236 16.57 3.24 -10.60
N VAL A 237 15.49 4.03 -10.51
CA VAL A 237 14.98 4.81 -11.64
C VAL A 237 15.97 5.90 -12.07
N THR A 238 16.64 6.58 -11.14
CA THR A 238 17.69 7.56 -11.47
C THR A 238 18.77 6.94 -12.35
N TYR A 239 19.28 5.77 -11.96
CA TYR A 239 20.32 5.07 -12.72
C TYR A 239 19.84 4.55 -14.07
N VAL A 240 18.59 4.07 -14.17
CA VAL A 240 17.99 3.72 -15.47
C VAL A 240 17.91 4.93 -16.39
N TYR A 241 17.50 6.09 -15.87
CA TYR A 241 17.38 7.32 -16.64
C TYR A 241 18.71 7.96 -17.03
N MET A 242 19.83 7.55 -16.45
CA MET A 242 21.16 7.93 -16.96
C MET A 242 21.39 7.39 -18.37
N GLY A 243 20.70 6.31 -18.77
CA GLY A 243 20.73 5.78 -20.13
C GLY A 243 22.06 5.17 -20.58
N SER A 244 23.00 4.98 -19.65
CA SER A 244 24.30 4.34 -19.90
C SER A 244 24.28 2.86 -19.53
N ALA A 245 25.13 2.06 -20.17
CA ALA A 245 25.29 0.64 -19.81
C ALA A 245 25.73 0.46 -18.35
N GLU A 246 26.55 1.38 -17.84
CA GLU A 246 26.94 1.45 -16.43
C GLU A 246 25.74 1.72 -15.52
N GLY A 247 24.93 2.74 -15.84
CA GLY A 247 23.73 3.07 -15.07
C GLY A 247 22.73 1.91 -15.02
N ILE A 248 22.52 1.19 -16.13
CA ILE A 248 21.66 -0.01 -16.13
C ILE A 248 22.22 -1.09 -15.19
N ARG A 249 23.54 -1.30 -15.16
CA ARG A 249 24.16 -2.27 -14.25
C ARG A 249 24.03 -1.87 -12.78
N GLU A 250 24.23 -0.59 -12.47
CA GLU A 250 24.04 -0.05 -11.13
C GLU A 250 22.58 -0.15 -10.68
N ALA A 251 21.64 0.13 -11.58
CA ALA A 251 20.20 -0.06 -11.34
C ALA A 251 19.87 -1.53 -11.06
N THR A 252 20.42 -2.47 -11.83
CA THR A 252 20.24 -3.91 -11.64
C THR A 252 20.79 -4.38 -10.29
N ALA A 253 21.96 -3.87 -9.87
CA ALA A 253 22.52 -4.17 -8.55
C ALA A 253 21.62 -3.66 -7.41
N LEU A 254 21.11 -2.43 -7.50
CA LEU A 254 20.15 -1.89 -6.52
C LEU A 254 18.81 -2.64 -6.51
N ALA A 255 18.30 -3.04 -7.68
CA ALA A 255 17.08 -3.83 -7.79
C ALA A 255 17.26 -5.22 -7.16
N ALA A 256 18.40 -5.87 -7.38
CA ALA A 256 18.76 -7.13 -6.73
C ALA A 256 18.86 -6.95 -5.20
N SER A 257 19.47 -5.86 -4.72
CA SER A 257 19.53 -5.53 -3.28
C SER A 257 18.14 -5.33 -2.68
N LEU A 258 17.25 -4.57 -3.34
CA LEU A 258 15.87 -4.37 -2.90
C LEU A 258 15.11 -5.70 -2.85
N MET A 259 15.30 -6.55 -3.85
CA MET A 259 14.67 -7.87 -3.91
C MET A 259 15.17 -8.78 -2.78
N PHE A 260 16.47 -8.82 -2.53
CA PHE A 260 17.05 -9.59 -1.42
C PHE A 260 16.53 -9.09 -0.06
N LEU A 261 16.47 -7.76 0.12
CA LEU A 261 15.92 -7.13 1.32
C LEU A 261 14.45 -7.51 1.53
N ALA A 262 13.60 -7.36 0.51
CA ALA A 262 12.19 -7.67 0.60
C ALA A 262 11.94 -9.15 0.93
N ASN A 263 12.64 -10.07 0.25
CA ASN A 263 12.48 -11.51 0.47
C ASN A 263 13.05 -11.97 1.82
N SER A 264 14.21 -11.44 2.26
CA SER A 264 14.78 -11.79 3.57
C SER A 264 13.89 -11.32 4.72
N LEU A 265 13.31 -10.13 4.62
CA LEU A 265 12.36 -9.63 5.62
C LEU A 265 11.05 -10.41 5.60
N LEU A 266 10.48 -10.67 4.41
CA LEU A 266 9.29 -11.52 4.26
C LEU A 266 9.50 -12.91 4.87
N PHE A 267 10.65 -13.54 4.56
CA PHE A 267 11.03 -14.83 5.11
C PHE A 267 11.15 -14.79 6.63
N THR A 268 11.88 -13.81 7.16
CA THR A 268 12.09 -13.66 8.62
C THR A 268 10.76 -13.46 9.35
N MET A 269 9.90 -12.58 8.85
CA MET A 269 8.59 -12.32 9.45
C MET A 269 7.70 -13.56 9.40
N THR A 270 7.65 -14.28 8.26
CA THR A 270 6.85 -15.49 8.12
C THR A 270 7.37 -16.63 9.00
N TRP A 271 8.68 -16.79 9.08
CA TRP A 271 9.34 -17.78 9.93
C TRP A 271 9.07 -17.54 11.41
N MET A 272 9.08 -16.28 11.86
CA MET A 272 8.71 -15.92 13.24
C MET A 272 7.25 -16.26 13.56
N ILE A 273 6.34 -16.14 12.59
CA ILE A 273 4.91 -16.46 12.74
C ILE A 273 4.67 -17.97 12.77
N GLY A 274 5.32 -18.73 11.89
CA GLY A 274 5.13 -20.19 11.77
C GLY A 274 5.53 -21.01 13.00
N ARG A 275 6.20 -20.40 13.99
CA ARG A 275 6.58 -21.05 15.26
C ARG A 275 5.45 -21.17 16.28
N LYS A 276 4.31 -20.53 16.05
CA LYS A 276 3.18 -20.52 17.00
C LYS A 276 2.00 -21.23 16.36
N ASP A 277 1.47 -22.24 17.05
CA ASP A 277 0.21 -22.88 16.71
C ASP A 277 -0.93 -21.89 16.96
N TYR A 278 -1.18 -21.05 15.97
CA TYR A 278 -2.39 -20.25 15.92
C TYR A 278 -3.51 -21.15 15.45
N THR A 279 -4.03 -21.98 16.36
CA THR A 279 -5.30 -22.65 16.14
C THR A 279 -6.34 -21.55 15.94
N THR A 280 -6.63 -21.23 14.69
CA THR A 280 -7.81 -20.47 14.32
C THR A 280 -8.98 -21.35 14.74
N ILE A 281 -9.51 -21.09 15.93
CA ILE A 281 -10.76 -21.70 16.38
C ILE A 281 -11.79 -21.16 15.40
N SER A 282 -11.98 -21.90 14.31
CA SER A 282 -13.09 -21.70 13.40
C SER A 282 -14.32 -22.07 14.21
N GLY A 283 -14.87 -21.09 14.91
CA GLY A 283 -16.17 -21.19 15.53
C GLY A 283 -17.16 -21.55 14.44
N LYS A 284 -17.75 -22.75 14.53
CA LYS A 284 -18.92 -23.10 13.74
C LYS A 284 -19.95 -22.00 13.96
N SER A 285 -20.19 -21.16 12.94
CA SER A 285 -21.32 -20.24 12.88
C SER A 285 -21.57 -19.43 14.17
N THR A 286 -20.55 -18.79 14.75
CA THR A 286 -20.78 -17.82 15.84
C THR A 286 -20.97 -16.42 15.24
N ARG A 287 -22.07 -15.75 15.61
CA ARG A 287 -22.24 -14.33 15.31
C ARG A 287 -21.21 -13.56 16.15
N PRO A 288 -20.39 -12.68 15.57
CA PRO A 288 -19.49 -11.85 16.37
C PRO A 288 -20.33 -11.04 17.37
N ASN A 289 -19.94 -11.08 18.65
CA ASN A 289 -20.62 -10.30 19.68
C ASN A 289 -20.39 -8.81 19.39
N ILE A 290 -21.48 -8.06 19.20
CA ILE A 290 -21.44 -6.64 18.89
C ILE A 290 -21.31 -5.87 20.20
N VAL A 291 -20.25 -5.08 20.33
CA VAL A 291 -20.02 -4.21 21.48
C VAL A 291 -20.89 -2.95 21.36
N GLU A 292 -21.81 -2.77 22.30
CA GLU A 292 -22.62 -1.55 22.40
C GLU A 292 -21.78 -0.40 22.99
N LEU A 293 -21.55 0.65 22.20
CA LEU A 293 -20.79 1.83 22.61
C LEU A 293 -21.64 2.85 23.38
N GLY A 294 -22.96 2.71 23.36
CA GLY A 294 -23.88 3.67 23.97
C GLY A 294 -23.69 5.08 23.40
N LYS A 295 -23.34 6.06 24.25
CA LYS A 295 -23.07 7.45 23.82
C LYS A 295 -21.76 7.59 23.04
N TRP A 296 -20.81 6.67 23.19
CA TRP A 296 -19.49 6.71 22.52
C TRP A 296 -19.55 6.37 21.03
N LYS A 297 -20.70 5.89 20.52
CA LYS A 297 -20.89 5.62 19.09
C LYS A 297 -20.73 6.87 18.21
N TRP A 298 -21.08 8.05 18.72
CA TRP A 298 -20.97 9.31 17.97
C TRP A 298 -19.52 9.83 17.91
N PRO A 299 -18.77 9.89 19.03
CA PRO A 299 -17.33 10.12 18.97
C PRO A 299 -16.61 9.12 18.05
N ALA A 300 -16.94 7.83 18.11
CA ALA A 300 -16.39 6.81 17.22
C ALA A 300 -16.72 7.10 15.74
N PHE A 301 -17.97 7.41 15.45
CA PHE A 301 -18.41 7.81 14.10
C PHE A 301 -17.62 9.02 13.60
N CYS A 302 -17.46 10.06 14.43
CA CYS A 302 -16.70 11.25 14.07
C CYS A 302 -15.22 10.97 13.89
N ALA A 303 -14.61 10.09 14.70
CA ALA A 303 -13.20 9.73 14.56
C ALA A 303 -12.93 8.94 13.27
N VAL A 304 -13.76 7.94 12.96
CA VAL A 304 -13.67 7.19 11.70
C VAL A 304 -13.96 8.10 10.51
N GLY A 305 -14.95 8.99 10.65
CA GLY A 305 -15.28 10.00 9.65
C GLY A 305 -14.13 10.98 9.40
N ALA A 306 -13.50 11.50 10.44
CA ALA A 306 -12.36 12.41 10.33
C ALA A 306 -11.17 11.74 9.64
N TYR A 307 -10.88 10.48 9.98
CA TYR A 307 -9.85 9.72 9.28
C TYR A 307 -10.21 9.50 7.81
N GLY A 308 -11.45 9.13 7.49
CA GLY A 308 -11.92 8.99 6.10
C GLY A 308 -11.87 10.32 5.32
N MET A 309 -12.16 11.43 5.99
CA MET A 309 -12.05 12.77 5.41
C MET A 309 -10.60 13.09 5.06
N ILE A 310 -9.68 12.89 6.01
CA ILE A 310 -8.25 13.17 5.83
C ILE A 310 -7.63 12.25 4.77
N SER A 311 -7.90 10.95 4.83
CA SER A 311 -7.27 9.95 3.96
C SER A 311 -7.80 9.95 2.53
N VAL A 312 -9.08 10.31 2.31
CA VAL A 312 -9.75 10.17 1.01
C VAL A 312 -10.40 11.47 0.54
N ILE A 313 -11.33 12.02 1.33
CA ILE A 313 -12.21 13.09 0.81
C ILE A 313 -11.45 14.39 0.56
N ILE A 314 -10.59 14.81 1.49
CA ILE A 314 -9.77 16.03 1.36
C ILE A 314 -8.81 15.93 0.17
N PRO A 315 -7.97 14.89 0.03
CA PRO A 315 -7.05 14.79 -1.11
C PRO A 315 -7.78 14.61 -2.46
N LEU A 316 -8.87 13.84 -2.52
CA LEU A 316 -9.65 13.74 -3.77
C LEU A 316 -10.36 15.06 -4.10
N GLY A 317 -10.92 15.72 -3.08
CA GLY A 317 -11.56 17.02 -3.22
C GLY A 317 -10.58 18.08 -3.72
N SER A 318 -9.34 18.08 -3.23
CA SER A 318 -8.31 19.00 -3.70
C SER A 318 -8.02 18.79 -5.19
N ILE A 319 -7.85 17.54 -5.64
CA ILE A 319 -7.66 17.25 -7.07
C ILE A 319 -8.84 17.73 -7.90
N VAL A 320 -10.08 17.46 -7.46
CA VAL A 320 -11.28 17.86 -8.19
C VAL A 320 -11.33 19.38 -8.32
N VAL A 321 -11.15 20.12 -7.22
CA VAL A 321 -11.13 21.59 -7.22
C VAL A 321 -10.02 22.11 -8.13
N THR A 322 -8.81 21.58 -7.98
CA THR A 322 -7.64 21.98 -8.76
C THR A 322 -7.80 21.68 -10.25
N SER A 323 -8.47 20.59 -10.62
CA SER A 323 -8.78 20.26 -12.02
C SER A 323 -9.73 21.28 -12.70
N LEU A 324 -10.47 22.04 -11.89
CA LEU A 324 -11.40 23.08 -12.34
C LEU A 324 -10.80 24.49 -12.24
N LEU A 325 -9.56 24.65 -11.78
CA LEU A 325 -8.92 25.96 -11.75
C LEU A 325 -8.47 26.35 -13.16
N LYS A 326 -8.83 27.57 -13.58
CA LYS A 326 -8.35 28.18 -14.83
C LYS A 326 -6.86 28.53 -14.74
N SER A 327 -6.42 28.98 -13.56
CA SER A 327 -5.02 29.27 -13.28
C SER A 327 -4.65 28.84 -11.86
N MET A 328 -3.57 28.07 -11.74
CA MET A 328 -3.01 27.63 -10.46
C MET A 328 -2.44 28.79 -9.62
N SER A 329 -2.13 29.92 -10.26
CA SER A 329 -1.53 31.09 -9.59
C SER A 329 -2.55 32.00 -8.94
N LYS A 330 -3.85 31.77 -9.16
CA LYS A 330 -4.95 32.56 -8.58
C LYS A 330 -5.60 31.80 -7.41
N PRO A 331 -6.18 32.51 -6.43
CA PRO A 331 -6.90 31.87 -5.33
C PRO A 331 -8.11 31.07 -5.82
N ILE A 332 -8.63 30.21 -4.95
CA ILE A 332 -9.85 29.42 -5.22
C ILE A 332 -11.05 30.35 -5.08
N THR A 333 -11.44 31.00 -6.17
CA THR A 333 -12.63 31.86 -6.28
C THR A 333 -13.50 31.42 -7.44
N LEU A 334 -14.79 31.78 -7.42
CA LEU A 334 -15.73 31.42 -8.48
C LEU A 334 -15.26 31.88 -9.87
N ASP A 335 -14.61 33.04 -9.96
CA ASP A 335 -14.08 33.57 -11.23
C ASP A 335 -12.94 32.73 -11.82
N ASN A 336 -12.20 32.03 -10.94
CA ASN A 336 -11.08 31.16 -11.29
C ASN A 336 -11.51 29.69 -11.47
N LEU A 337 -12.78 29.36 -11.27
CA LEU A 337 -13.33 28.03 -11.56
C LEU A 337 -13.88 27.98 -12.99
N GLY A 338 -13.58 26.91 -13.70
CA GLY A 338 -14.06 26.66 -15.06
C GLY A 338 -13.56 25.33 -15.64
N PHE A 339 -14.09 24.97 -16.80
CA PHE A 339 -13.71 23.74 -17.52
C PHE A 339 -12.62 23.98 -18.57
N GLU A 340 -11.97 25.15 -18.55
CA GLU A 340 -10.93 25.52 -19.52
C GLU A 340 -9.76 24.53 -19.51
N SER A 341 -9.32 24.11 -18.32
CA SER A 341 -8.28 23.10 -18.12
C SER A 341 -8.67 21.71 -18.65
N TRP A 342 -9.96 21.43 -18.85
CA TRP A 342 -10.46 20.19 -19.43
C TRP A 342 -10.54 20.22 -20.96
N ILE A 343 -10.52 21.41 -21.60
CA ILE A 343 -10.57 21.52 -23.06
C ILE A 343 -9.41 20.75 -23.70
N PRO A 344 -8.14 20.94 -23.30
CA PRO A 344 -7.03 20.15 -23.86
C PRO A 344 -7.21 18.65 -23.61
N VAL A 345 -7.71 18.25 -22.44
CA VAL A 345 -7.89 16.83 -22.06
C VAL A 345 -8.80 16.10 -23.03
N VAL A 346 -9.87 16.73 -23.50
CA VAL A 346 -10.85 16.11 -24.42
C VAL A 346 -10.59 16.37 -25.90
N THR A 347 -9.74 17.35 -26.24
CA THR A 347 -9.44 17.72 -27.64
C THR A 347 -8.08 17.23 -28.11
N SER A 348 -7.12 17.04 -27.21
CA SER A 348 -5.78 16.55 -27.54
C SER A 348 -5.81 15.05 -27.82
N ALA A 349 -5.38 14.67 -29.04
CA ALA A 349 -5.22 13.27 -29.42
C ALA A 349 -4.29 12.52 -28.46
N GLN A 350 -3.22 13.15 -27.97
CA GLN A 350 -2.27 12.54 -27.06
C GLN A 350 -2.92 12.18 -25.71
N TYR A 351 -3.76 13.06 -25.15
CA TYR A 351 -4.44 12.77 -23.89
C TYR A 351 -5.53 11.70 -24.06
N LEU A 352 -6.29 11.77 -25.15
CA LEU A 352 -7.28 10.74 -25.49
C LEU A 352 -6.63 9.37 -25.69
N GLU A 353 -5.46 9.31 -26.34
CA GLU A 353 -4.70 8.07 -26.52
C GLU A 353 -4.23 7.52 -25.17
N CYS A 354 -3.70 8.35 -24.27
CA CYS A 354 -3.35 7.93 -22.91
C CYS A 354 -4.55 7.37 -22.12
N ILE A 355 -5.72 8.02 -22.22
CA ILE A 355 -6.96 7.56 -21.58
C ILE A 355 -7.37 6.21 -22.18
N TRP A 356 -7.39 6.10 -23.50
CA TRP A 356 -7.81 4.88 -24.19
C TRP A 356 -6.87 3.70 -23.92
N ASN A 357 -5.56 3.92 -23.99
CA ASN A 357 -4.56 2.94 -23.62
C ASN A 357 -4.79 2.44 -22.19
N SER A 358 -5.01 3.35 -21.24
CA SER A 358 -5.28 2.98 -19.84
C SER A 358 -6.53 2.12 -19.69
N VAL A 359 -7.64 2.50 -20.34
CA VAL A 359 -8.91 1.75 -20.30
C VAL A 359 -8.75 0.37 -20.96
N VAL A 360 -8.17 0.32 -22.16
CA VAL A 360 -7.97 -0.94 -22.90
C VAL A 360 -7.08 -1.89 -22.12
N TYR A 361 -5.93 -1.42 -21.63
CA TYR A 361 -5.02 -2.26 -20.83
C TYR A 361 -5.67 -2.72 -19.52
N ALA A 362 -6.43 -1.85 -18.83
CA ALA A 362 -7.14 -2.24 -17.62
C ALA A 362 -8.19 -3.33 -17.89
N VAL A 363 -8.99 -3.20 -18.95
CA VAL A 363 -10.01 -4.20 -19.32
C VAL A 363 -9.37 -5.51 -19.74
N LEU A 364 -8.32 -5.46 -20.57
CA LEU A 364 -7.59 -6.66 -21.01
C LEU A 364 -6.95 -7.38 -19.82
N ALA A 365 -6.21 -6.65 -18.98
CA ALA A 365 -5.55 -7.22 -17.81
C ALA A 365 -6.55 -7.81 -16.81
N ALA A 366 -7.65 -7.11 -16.53
CA ALA A 366 -8.70 -7.62 -15.64
C ALA A 366 -9.37 -8.88 -16.21
N THR A 367 -9.66 -8.91 -17.51
CA THR A 367 -10.31 -10.04 -18.18
C THR A 367 -9.40 -11.27 -18.21
N ILE A 368 -8.16 -11.11 -18.70
CA ILE A 368 -7.18 -12.20 -18.77
C ILE A 368 -6.83 -12.69 -17.35
N GLY A 369 -6.56 -11.77 -16.43
CA GLY A 369 -6.23 -12.08 -15.05
C GLY A 369 -7.37 -12.81 -14.32
N THR A 370 -8.62 -12.39 -14.52
CA THR A 370 -9.79 -13.08 -13.96
C THR A 370 -9.96 -14.47 -14.56
N ALA A 371 -9.82 -14.61 -15.88
CA ALA A 371 -9.92 -15.91 -16.55
C ALA A 371 -8.86 -16.89 -16.02
N LEU A 372 -7.60 -16.46 -15.93
CA LEU A 372 -6.50 -17.25 -15.35
C LEU A 372 -6.75 -17.58 -13.87
N SER A 373 -7.19 -16.60 -13.08
CA SER A 373 -7.44 -16.78 -11.65
C SER A 373 -8.60 -17.74 -11.38
N LEU A 374 -9.70 -17.62 -12.12
CA LEU A 374 -10.84 -18.55 -12.04
C LEU A 374 -10.39 -19.97 -12.36
N PHE A 375 -9.52 -20.13 -13.36
CA PHE A 375 -9.00 -21.41 -13.76
C PHE A 375 -8.10 -22.04 -12.69
N VAL A 376 -7.15 -21.28 -12.15
CA VAL A 376 -6.28 -21.71 -11.04
C VAL A 376 -7.10 -22.03 -9.79
N ALA A 377 -8.05 -21.17 -9.42
CA ALA A 377 -8.91 -21.36 -8.26
C ALA A 377 -9.79 -22.61 -8.39
N TYR A 378 -10.37 -22.84 -9.57
CA TYR A 378 -11.14 -24.05 -9.85
C TYR A 378 -10.30 -25.30 -9.64
N LEU A 379 -9.07 -25.34 -10.14
CA LEU A 379 -8.17 -26.48 -9.93
C LEU A 379 -7.80 -26.65 -8.46
N ALA A 380 -7.37 -25.59 -7.79
CA ALA A 380 -6.95 -25.64 -6.40
C ALA A 380 -8.06 -26.18 -5.47
N VAL A 381 -9.33 -25.87 -5.77
CA VAL A 381 -10.47 -26.30 -4.95
C VAL A 381 -11.04 -27.65 -5.40
N LYS A 382 -11.13 -27.92 -6.71
CA LYS A 382 -11.81 -29.11 -7.27
C LYS A 382 -10.87 -30.25 -7.63
N THR A 383 -9.56 -30.06 -7.56
CA THR A 383 -8.60 -31.14 -7.82
C THR A 383 -7.77 -31.44 -6.59
N THR A 384 -7.67 -32.72 -6.25
CA THR A 384 -6.79 -33.25 -5.20
C THR A 384 -5.37 -33.36 -5.75
N VAL A 385 -4.77 -32.23 -6.09
CA VAL A 385 -3.34 -32.17 -6.39
C VAL A 385 -2.67 -31.77 -5.07
N LYS A 386 -1.96 -32.72 -4.47
CA LYS A 386 -1.11 -32.48 -3.30
C LYS A 386 0.17 -31.80 -3.74
#